data_AF-A0A7C5C4N1-F1
#
_entry.id   AF-A0A7C5C4N1-F1
#
_cell.length_a   1.000
_cell.length_b   1.000
_cell.length_c   1.000
_cell.angle_alpha   90.00
_cell.angle_beta   90.00
_cell.angle_gamma   90.00
#
_symmetry.space_group_name_H-M   'P 1'
#
loop_
_entity.id
_entity.type
_entity.pdbx_description
1 polymer ?
#
loop_
_entity_poly.entity_id
_entity_poly.type
_entity_poly.pdbx_seq_one_letter_code
_entity_poly.pdbx_strand_id
1 'polypeptide(L)'
;SRRCPPFCIQPIEVAPGVRTLGELEVLDFLQQEVMDGTGVLIDARTPPWHRKGTIPGSVNIPFTVFEMSADEPELIEAMERLGVVEREDVPPWQRYAEGLGLLNGELKNDVWDFTNAKHIVLWCNGPWCGQSPRAIRALLEHGYPAERIGWYRGGMQLWQLFGLTTIVPEE
;
A
#
# COMPACT_ATOMS: atom_id res chain seq x y z
N SER A 1 10.46 -20.05 -18.98
CA SER A 1 9.37 -19.71 -18.04
C SER A 1 9.82 -20.01 -16.61
N ARG A 2 9.33 -19.27 -15.59
CA ARG A 2 9.65 -19.53 -14.18
C ARG A 2 8.64 -20.53 -13.59
N ARG A 3 9.07 -21.44 -12.71
CA ARG A 3 8.16 -22.40 -12.07
C ARG A 3 7.31 -21.71 -11.01
N CYS A 4 6.03 -22.07 -10.96
CA CYS A 4 5.14 -21.78 -9.85
C CYS A 4 5.21 -22.95 -8.87
N PRO A 5 5.31 -22.73 -7.54
CA PRO A 5 5.59 -21.48 -6.83
C PRO A 5 7.08 -21.06 -6.85
N PRO A 6 7.44 -19.81 -6.51
CA PRO A 6 6.57 -18.71 -6.06
C PRO A 6 6.07 -17.77 -7.18
N PHE A 7 6.42 -18.03 -8.45
CA PHE A 7 6.16 -17.12 -9.58
C PHE A 7 4.79 -17.36 -10.24
N CYS A 8 3.77 -17.65 -9.44
CA CYS A 8 2.42 -17.88 -9.91
C CYS A 8 1.76 -16.55 -10.28
N ILE A 9 1.00 -16.55 -11.38
CA ILE A 9 0.21 -15.38 -11.78
C ILE A 9 -0.83 -15.08 -10.69
N GLN A 10 -0.90 -13.82 -10.29
CA GLN A 10 -1.85 -13.32 -9.30
C GLN A 10 -3.21 -13.08 -9.95
N PRO A 11 -4.33 -13.30 -9.23
CA PRO A 11 -5.67 -12.99 -9.72
C PRO A 11 -5.81 -11.51 -10.11
N ILE A 12 -6.85 -11.16 -10.87
CA ILE A 12 -7.10 -9.74 -11.21
C ILE A 12 -7.61 -8.96 -10.00
N GLU A 13 -8.28 -9.63 -9.07
CA GLU A 13 -8.74 -9.08 -7.80
C GLU A 13 -7.90 -9.68 -6.67
N VAL A 14 -7.24 -8.83 -5.88
CA VAL A 14 -6.37 -9.27 -4.78
C VAL A 14 -7.14 -9.52 -3.49
N ALA A 15 -8.14 -8.68 -3.23
CA ALA A 15 -9.04 -8.73 -2.08
C ALA A 15 -10.30 -7.87 -2.39
N PRO A 16 -11.44 -8.15 -1.73
CA PRO A 16 -12.64 -7.31 -1.86
C PRO A 16 -12.37 -5.86 -1.48
N GLY A 17 -12.96 -4.92 -2.23
CA GLY A 17 -12.82 -3.47 -1.98
C GLY A 17 -11.53 -2.85 -2.50
N VAL A 18 -10.49 -3.64 -2.78
CA VAL A 18 -9.22 -3.14 -3.35
C VAL A 18 -9.35 -2.99 -4.85
N ARG A 19 -9.13 -1.78 -5.36
CA ARG A 19 -9.27 -1.49 -6.80
C ARG A 19 -8.00 -1.89 -7.55
N THR A 20 -8.12 -2.78 -8.53
CA THR A 20 -7.03 -3.06 -9.48
C THR A 20 -6.96 -1.97 -10.55
N LEU A 21 -5.77 -1.41 -10.76
CA LEU A 21 -5.52 -0.28 -11.65
C LEU A 21 -4.75 -0.72 -12.90
N GLY A 22 -5.08 -0.10 -14.04
CA GLY A 22 -4.27 -0.11 -15.25
C GLY A 22 -3.33 1.09 -15.29
N GLU A 23 -2.59 1.21 -16.39
CA GLU A 23 -1.54 2.22 -16.54
C GLU A 23 -2.10 3.65 -16.52
N LEU A 24 -3.26 3.87 -17.15
CA LEU A 24 -3.90 5.19 -17.20
C LEU A 24 -4.40 5.62 -15.82
N GLU A 25 -4.99 4.70 -15.04
CA GLU A 25 -5.41 5.02 -13.68
C GLU A 25 -4.23 5.31 -12.76
N VAL A 26 -3.07 4.67 -12.96
CA VAL A 26 -1.85 4.98 -12.19
C VAL A 26 -1.28 6.35 -12.57
N LEU A 27 -1.31 6.71 -13.86
CA LEU A 27 -0.89 8.03 -14.32
C LEU A 27 -1.80 9.13 -13.76
N ASP A 28 -3.11 8.88 -13.72
CA ASP A 28 -4.09 9.78 -13.11
C ASP A 28 -3.85 9.94 -11.61
N PHE A 29 -3.65 8.82 -10.90
CA PHE A 29 -3.30 8.81 -9.48
C PHE A 29 -2.01 9.61 -9.18
N LEU A 30 -0.99 9.47 -10.04
CA LEU A 30 0.25 10.24 -9.93
C LEU A 30 0.00 11.74 -10.08
N GLN A 31 -0.83 12.15 -11.04
CA GLN A 31 -1.07 13.56 -11.36
C GLN A 31 -2.00 14.26 -10.37
N GLN A 32 -2.99 13.55 -9.85
CA GLN A 32 -4.01 14.13 -8.98
C GLN A 32 -3.66 13.93 -7.51
N GLU A 33 -3.36 12.72 -7.08
CA GLU A 33 -3.30 12.40 -5.65
C GLU A 33 -1.86 12.47 -5.11
N VAL A 34 -0.88 11.94 -5.85
CA VAL A 34 0.52 11.99 -5.42
C VAL A 34 1.06 13.43 -5.45
N MET A 35 0.74 14.21 -6.49
CA MET A 35 1.16 15.62 -6.58
C MET A 35 0.50 16.50 -5.52
N ASP A 36 -0.76 16.24 -5.17
CA ASP A 36 -1.49 16.98 -4.12
C ASP A 36 -1.14 16.49 -2.70
N GLY A 37 -0.31 15.44 -2.59
CA GLY A 37 0.13 14.87 -1.32
C GLY A 37 -0.94 14.07 -0.58
N THR A 38 -2.07 13.76 -1.22
CA THR A 38 -3.17 12.94 -0.68
C THR A 38 -3.02 11.46 -1.03
N GLY A 39 -2.19 11.15 -2.02
CA GLY A 39 -1.88 9.81 -2.49
C GLY A 39 -0.41 9.42 -2.31
N VAL A 40 -0.13 8.12 -2.21
CA VAL A 40 1.23 7.55 -2.20
C VAL A 40 1.33 6.37 -3.16
N LEU A 41 2.23 6.46 -4.14
CA LEU A 41 2.59 5.32 -4.98
C LEU A 41 3.71 4.52 -4.29
N ILE A 42 3.47 3.24 -4.02
CA ILE A 42 4.36 2.39 -3.22
C ILE A 42 4.99 1.31 -4.10
N ASP A 43 6.31 1.39 -4.23
CA ASP A 43 7.13 0.29 -4.74
C ASP A 43 7.31 -0.75 -3.62
N ALA A 44 6.54 -1.83 -3.67
CA ALA A 44 6.54 -2.89 -2.65
C ALA A 44 7.72 -3.87 -2.78
N ARG A 45 8.64 -3.64 -3.73
CA ARG A 45 9.81 -4.50 -3.92
C ARG A 45 10.85 -4.28 -2.83
N THR A 46 11.77 -5.23 -2.70
CA THR A 46 12.89 -5.07 -1.76
C THR A 46 13.85 -3.97 -2.24
N PRO A 47 14.60 -3.30 -1.33
CA PRO A 47 15.43 -2.15 -1.68
C PRO A 47 16.44 -2.39 -2.82
N PRO A 48 17.07 -3.58 -2.96
CA PRO A 48 17.95 -3.85 -4.10
C PRO A 48 17.27 -3.80 -5.48
N TRP A 49 15.96 -4.07 -5.56
CA TRP A 49 15.20 -3.92 -6.81
C TRP A 49 14.80 -2.47 -7.06
N HIS A 50 14.41 -1.76 -6.01
CA HIS A 50 14.05 -0.34 -6.08
C HIS A 50 15.22 0.51 -6.59
N ARG A 51 16.42 0.31 -6.03
CA ARG A 51 17.65 1.03 -6.43
C ARG A 51 18.08 0.81 -7.88
N LYS A 52 17.56 -0.22 -8.56
CA LYS A 52 17.86 -0.47 -9.98
C LYS A 52 16.95 0.32 -10.93
N GLY A 53 15.89 0.90 -10.42
CA GLY A 53 14.92 1.63 -11.21
C GLY A 53 13.51 1.48 -10.64
N THR A 54 12.79 2.59 -10.51
CA THR A 54 11.44 2.68 -9.95
C THR A 54 10.54 3.51 -10.87
N ILE A 55 9.22 3.39 -10.67
CA ILE A 55 8.24 4.29 -11.30
C ILE A 55 8.38 5.68 -10.66
N PRO A 56 8.50 6.78 -11.44
CA PRO A 56 8.59 8.14 -10.91
C PRO A 56 7.47 8.44 -9.91
N GLY A 57 7.81 9.14 -8.82
CA GLY A 57 6.86 9.45 -7.74
C GLY A 57 6.62 8.30 -6.75
N SER A 58 7.20 7.10 -6.98
CA SER A 58 7.08 6.01 -6.01
C SER A 58 8.01 6.20 -4.81
N VAL A 59 7.50 5.87 -3.62
CA VAL A 59 8.32 5.62 -2.42
C VAL A 59 8.54 4.12 -2.24
N ASN A 60 9.71 3.71 -1.75
CA ASN A 60 9.95 2.30 -1.42
C ASN A 60 9.51 1.99 0.01
N ILE A 61 8.51 1.12 0.12
CA ILE A 61 8.14 0.47 1.38
C ILE A 61 8.03 -1.03 1.06
N PRO A 62 9.07 -1.83 1.36
CA PRO A 62 9.08 -3.24 1.03
C PRO A 62 7.90 -3.97 1.66
N PHE A 63 7.31 -4.93 0.94
CA PHE A 63 6.15 -5.68 1.42
C PHE A 63 6.34 -6.31 2.82
N THR A 64 7.58 -6.66 3.17
CA THR A 64 7.93 -7.25 4.47
C THR A 64 7.66 -6.31 5.64
N VAL A 65 7.71 -4.99 5.43
CA VAL A 65 7.43 -3.99 6.47
C VAL A 65 5.96 -4.07 6.88
N PHE A 66 5.04 -4.20 5.92
CA PHE A 66 3.61 -4.31 6.22
C PHE A 66 3.23 -5.64 6.86
N GLU A 67 4.09 -6.66 6.83
CA GLU A 67 3.85 -7.97 7.47
C GLU A 67 4.37 -8.04 8.91
N MET A 68 4.96 -6.95 9.41
CA MET A 68 5.48 -6.88 10.77
C MET A 68 4.35 -6.75 11.80
N SER A 69 4.68 -7.01 13.07
CA SER A 69 3.77 -6.75 14.18
C SER A 69 3.55 -5.26 14.36
N ALA A 70 2.40 -4.87 14.91
CA ALA A 70 2.01 -3.47 15.07
C ALA A 70 2.97 -2.64 15.94
N ASP A 71 3.72 -3.28 16.83
CA ASP A 71 4.68 -2.68 17.74
C ASP A 71 6.09 -2.53 17.14
N GLU A 72 6.31 -3.00 15.91
CA GLU A 72 7.60 -2.88 15.24
C GLU A 72 7.80 -1.44 14.71
N PRO A 73 8.93 -0.77 15.06
CA PRO A 73 9.18 0.62 14.68
C PRO A 73 9.11 0.89 13.17
N GLU A 74 9.58 -0.04 12.35
CA GLU A 74 9.56 0.09 10.90
C GLU A 74 8.14 0.12 10.31
N LEU A 75 7.20 -0.64 10.91
CA LEU A 75 5.80 -0.58 10.51
C LEU A 75 5.15 0.73 10.97
N ILE A 76 5.42 1.15 12.22
CA ILE A 76 4.93 2.42 12.75
C ILE A 76 5.34 3.57 11.83
N GLU A 77 6.63 3.68 11.50
CA GLU A 77 7.15 4.71 10.58
C GLU A 77 6.48 4.62 9.20
N ALA A 78 6.28 3.40 8.68
CA ALA A 78 5.59 3.23 7.41
C ALA A 78 4.13 3.71 7.47
N MET A 79 3.38 3.35 8.52
CA MET A 79 1.99 3.74 8.72
C MET A 79 1.86 5.27 8.90
N GLU A 80 2.75 5.90 9.66
CA GLU A 80 2.82 7.36 9.81
C GLU A 80 3.03 8.08 8.47
N ARG A 81 3.95 7.58 7.64
CA ARG A 81 4.16 8.12 6.27
C ARG A 81 2.91 8.03 5.40
N LEU A 82 2.03 7.07 5.67
CA LEU A 82 0.74 6.90 5.02
C LEU A 82 -0.40 7.68 5.68
N GLY A 83 -0.11 8.55 6.67
CA GLY A 83 -1.10 9.38 7.36
C GLY A 83 -1.91 8.64 8.43
N VAL A 84 -1.47 7.44 8.83
CA VAL A 84 -2.07 6.66 9.91
C VAL A 84 -1.38 7.04 11.22
N VAL A 85 -2.15 7.17 12.29
CA VAL A 85 -1.62 7.53 13.62
C VAL A 85 -1.77 6.34 14.56
N GLU A 86 -0.71 6.00 15.29
CA GLU A 86 -0.78 5.00 16.36
C GLU A 86 -1.63 5.52 17.53
N ARG A 87 -2.46 4.64 18.10
CA ARG A 87 -3.33 4.93 19.23
C ARG A 87 -2.77 4.26 20.48
N GLU A 88 -2.29 5.08 21.41
CA GLU A 88 -1.94 4.61 22.75
C GLU A 88 -3.13 4.79 23.71
N ASP A 89 -3.30 3.82 24.62
CA ASP A 89 -4.18 3.92 25.79
C ASP A 89 -5.65 4.33 25.54
N VAL A 90 -6.29 3.79 24.49
CA VAL A 90 -7.72 4.05 24.21
C VAL A 90 -8.60 3.66 25.42
N PRO A 91 -9.28 4.61 26.09
CA PRO A 91 -10.06 4.31 27.27
C PRO A 91 -11.26 3.39 26.97
N PRO A 92 -11.68 2.50 27.89
CA PRO A 92 -12.81 1.59 27.66
C PRO A 92 -14.13 2.31 27.29
N TRP A 93 -14.37 3.48 27.88
CA TRP A 93 -15.57 4.27 27.55
C TRP A 93 -15.54 4.80 26.11
N GLN A 94 -14.34 5.14 25.61
CA GLN A 94 -14.16 5.61 24.24
C GLN A 94 -14.39 4.47 23.24
N ARG A 95 -13.84 3.28 23.50
CA ARG A 95 -14.12 2.08 22.70
C ARG A 95 -15.62 1.79 22.62
N TYR A 96 -16.32 1.87 23.75
CA TYR A 96 -17.76 1.65 23.81
C TYR A 96 -18.53 2.69 22.98
N ALA A 97 -18.17 3.97 23.08
CA ALA A 97 -18.79 5.03 22.29
C ALA A 97 -18.50 4.90 20.78
N GLU A 98 -17.27 4.53 20.40
CA GLU A 98 -16.88 4.23 19.01
C GLU A 98 -17.68 3.03 18.46
N GLY A 99 -17.80 1.94 19.23
CA GLY A 99 -18.56 0.75 18.82
C GLY A 99 -20.07 0.98 18.71
N LEU A 100 -20.62 1.99 19.37
CA LEU A 100 -22.01 2.42 19.23
C LEU A 100 -22.23 3.45 18.11
N GLY A 101 -21.17 3.87 17.40
CA GLY A 101 -21.26 4.92 16.39
C GLY A 101 -21.54 6.32 16.95
N LEU A 102 -21.32 6.53 18.25
CA LEU A 102 -21.49 7.83 18.91
C LEU A 102 -20.23 8.71 18.78
N LEU A 103 -19.13 8.13 18.31
CA LEU A 103 -17.87 8.76 17.93
C LEU A 103 -17.44 8.26 16.54
N ASN A 104 -16.53 8.99 15.88
CA ASN A 104 -15.96 8.61 14.57
C ASN A 104 -15.01 7.39 14.69
N GLY A 105 -15.56 6.23 15.02
CA GLY A 105 -14.82 4.98 15.20
C GLY A 105 -14.66 4.13 13.95
N GLU A 106 -15.38 4.44 12.86
CA GLU A 106 -15.41 3.59 11.65
C GLU A 106 -14.03 3.42 10.99
N LEU A 107 -13.15 4.42 11.13
CA LEU A 107 -11.79 4.41 10.60
C LEU A 107 -10.75 4.22 11.71
N LYS A 108 -11.12 3.62 12.85
CA LYS A 108 -10.20 3.41 13.96
C LYS A 108 -10.34 1.99 14.49
N ASN A 109 -9.22 1.38 14.87
CA ASN A 109 -9.21 0.16 15.67
C ASN A 109 -8.42 0.41 16.96
N ASP A 110 -8.15 -0.63 17.74
CA ASP A 110 -7.46 -0.46 19.03
C ASP A 110 -6.04 0.10 18.92
N VAL A 111 -5.42 0.01 17.75
CA VAL A 111 -4.00 0.31 17.51
C VAL A 111 -3.82 1.51 16.58
N TRP A 112 -4.69 1.68 15.59
CA TRP A 112 -4.51 2.62 14.49
C TRP A 112 -5.72 3.54 14.32
N ASP A 113 -5.44 4.80 14.02
CA ASP A 113 -6.38 5.80 13.55
C ASP A 113 -6.11 6.11 12.06
N PHE A 114 -7.02 5.66 11.20
CA PHE A 114 -6.96 5.83 9.75
C PHE A 114 -7.69 7.08 9.26
N THR A 115 -8.16 7.97 10.14
CA THR A 115 -8.94 9.16 9.75
C THR A 115 -8.24 9.95 8.64
N ASN A 116 -6.91 10.11 8.76
CA ASN A 116 -6.07 10.85 7.82
C ASN A 116 -5.28 9.94 6.85
N ALA A 117 -5.60 8.63 6.80
CA ALA A 117 -4.88 7.69 5.94
C ALA A 117 -4.98 8.10 4.47
N LYS A 118 -3.84 8.18 3.78
CA LYS A 118 -3.75 8.55 2.37
C LYS A 118 -4.37 7.47 1.48
N HIS A 119 -4.67 7.82 0.24
CA HIS A 119 -4.86 6.78 -0.78
C HIS A 119 -3.52 6.19 -1.17
N ILE A 120 -3.44 4.88 -1.31
CA ILE A 120 -2.19 4.19 -1.62
C ILE A 120 -2.36 3.31 -2.85
N VAL A 121 -1.36 3.32 -3.73
CA VAL A 121 -1.30 2.38 -4.85
C VAL A 121 -0.03 1.54 -4.71
N LEU A 122 -0.19 0.23 -4.55
CA LEU A 122 0.95 -0.68 -4.43
C LEU A 122 1.26 -1.34 -5.77
N TRP A 123 2.54 -1.49 -6.08
CA TRP A 123 3.01 -2.21 -7.26
C TRP A 123 4.29 -3.00 -6.97
N CYS A 124 4.58 -4.00 -7.82
CA CYS A 124 5.85 -4.75 -7.75
C CYS A 124 6.34 -5.16 -9.15
N ASN A 125 7.01 -6.31 -9.32
CA ASN A 125 7.66 -6.61 -10.61
C ASN A 125 6.68 -6.88 -11.77
N GLY A 126 5.47 -7.35 -11.51
CA GLY A 126 4.45 -7.60 -12.53
C GLY A 126 3.43 -8.66 -12.11
N PRO A 127 2.61 -9.18 -13.05
CA PRO A 127 1.46 -10.03 -12.75
C PRO A 127 1.76 -11.32 -11.96
N TRP A 128 3.01 -11.81 -11.99
CA TRP A 128 3.46 -13.03 -11.31
C TRP A 128 4.07 -12.76 -9.93
N CYS A 129 4.24 -11.50 -9.56
CA CYS A 129 4.91 -11.10 -8.33
C CYS A 129 3.91 -11.03 -7.18
N GLY A 130 4.15 -11.79 -6.12
CA GLY A 130 3.30 -11.83 -4.92
C GLY A 130 3.61 -10.77 -3.87
N GLN A 131 4.56 -9.85 -4.10
CA GLN A 131 4.99 -8.88 -3.08
C GLN A 131 3.91 -7.85 -2.77
N SER A 132 3.38 -7.13 -3.76
CA SER A 132 2.28 -6.19 -3.52
C SER A 132 0.99 -6.88 -3.04
N PRO A 133 0.60 -8.09 -3.54
CA PRO A 133 -0.51 -8.82 -2.94
C PRO A 133 -0.34 -9.18 -1.46
N ARG A 134 0.88 -9.48 -1.02
CA ARG A 134 1.16 -9.75 0.40
C ARG A 134 1.07 -8.47 1.23
N ALA A 135 1.69 -7.39 0.76
CA ALA A 135 1.59 -6.08 1.39
C ALA A 135 0.13 -5.62 1.55
N ILE A 136 -0.69 -5.76 0.49
CA ILE A 136 -2.11 -5.39 0.51
C ILE A 136 -2.87 -6.18 1.56
N ARG A 137 -2.68 -7.50 1.63
CA ARG A 137 -3.37 -8.33 2.63
C ARG A 137 -2.95 -7.97 4.04
N ALA A 138 -1.67 -7.72 4.27
CA ALA A 138 -1.18 -7.34 5.59
C ALA A 138 -1.70 -5.95 6.03
N LEU A 139 -1.76 -4.98 5.10
CA LEU A 139 -2.40 -3.69 5.34
C LEU A 139 -3.88 -3.83 5.73
N LEU A 140 -4.63 -4.69 5.02
CA LEU A 140 -6.03 -4.99 5.36
C LEU A 140 -6.14 -5.66 6.74
N GLU A 141 -5.21 -6.55 7.10
CA GLU A 141 -5.15 -7.19 8.42
C GLU A 141 -4.88 -6.17 9.54
N HIS A 142 -4.07 -5.15 9.29
CA HIS A 142 -3.89 -4.02 10.20
C HIS A 142 -5.09 -3.06 10.26
N GLY A 143 -6.07 -3.21 9.36
CA GLY A 143 -7.29 -2.41 9.31
C GLY A 143 -7.24 -1.22 8.36
N TYR A 144 -6.25 -1.14 7.46
CA TYR A 144 -6.20 -0.08 6.46
C TYR A 144 -7.45 -0.15 5.56
N PRO A 145 -8.18 0.96 5.32
CA PRO A 145 -9.44 0.91 4.60
C PRO A 145 -9.24 0.42 3.15
N ALA A 146 -9.96 -0.63 2.76
CA ALA A 146 -9.76 -1.31 1.48
C ALA A 146 -9.97 -0.39 0.27
N GLU A 147 -10.95 0.51 0.37
CA GLU A 147 -11.28 1.53 -0.63
C GLU A 147 -10.19 2.59 -0.82
N ARG A 148 -9.27 2.73 0.15
CA ARG A 148 -8.09 3.58 0.05
C ARG A 148 -6.88 2.85 -0.55
N ILE A 149 -7.04 1.58 -0.94
CA ILE A 149 -5.98 0.76 -1.52
C ILE A 149 -6.26 0.50 -3.01
N GLY A 150 -5.33 0.94 -3.85
CA GLY A 150 -5.20 0.55 -5.24
C GLY A 150 -4.07 -0.45 -5.45
N TRP A 151 -4.22 -1.30 -6.47
CA TRP A 151 -3.21 -2.27 -6.87
C TRP A 151 -2.87 -2.14 -8.35
N TYR A 152 -1.66 -1.68 -8.65
CA TYR A 152 -1.15 -1.75 -10.01
C TYR A 152 -0.49 -3.11 -10.26
N ARG A 153 -1.32 -4.05 -10.72
CA ARG A 153 -0.94 -5.45 -11.00
C ARG A 153 0.10 -5.57 -12.12
N GLY A 154 0.11 -4.63 -13.07
CA GLY A 154 1.03 -4.66 -14.21
C GLY A 154 2.49 -4.52 -13.79
N GLY A 155 2.75 -3.79 -12.71
CA GLY A 155 4.07 -3.63 -12.12
C GLY A 155 5.11 -3.09 -13.10
N MET A 156 6.39 -3.24 -12.74
CA MET A 156 7.51 -2.75 -13.56
C MET A 156 7.53 -3.39 -14.96
N GLN A 157 7.15 -4.66 -15.07
CA GLN A 157 7.20 -5.38 -16.34
C GLN A 157 6.29 -4.76 -17.40
N LEU A 158 5.03 -4.48 -17.08
CA LEU A 158 4.11 -3.85 -18.03
C LEU A 158 4.45 -2.37 -18.22
N TRP A 159 4.86 -1.68 -17.15
CA TRP A 159 5.30 -0.29 -17.23
C TRP A 159 6.40 -0.09 -18.28
N GLN A 160 7.45 -0.93 -18.23
CA GLN A 160 8.53 -0.91 -19.21
C GLN A 160 8.10 -1.40 -20.59
N LEU A 161 7.21 -2.39 -20.67
CA LEU A 161 6.68 -2.88 -21.94
C LEU A 161 5.99 -1.77 -22.74
N PHE A 162 5.30 -0.85 -22.06
CA PHE A 162 4.67 0.31 -22.67
C PHE A 162 5.63 1.49 -22.92
N GLY A 163 6.92 1.34 -22.61
CA GLY A 163 7.92 2.40 -22.81
C GLY A 163 7.78 3.57 -21.84
N LEU A 164 7.12 3.36 -20.69
CA LEU A 164 6.93 4.40 -19.69
C LEU A 164 8.22 4.65 -18.90
N THR A 165 8.40 5.89 -18.47
CA THR A 165 9.63 6.38 -17.82
C THR A 165 9.92 5.64 -16.51
N THR A 166 11.18 5.25 -16.30
CA THR A 166 11.69 4.83 -15.00
C THR A 166 12.80 5.76 -14.56
N ILE A 167 12.96 5.93 -13.24
CA ILE A 167 14.08 6.67 -12.66
C ILE A 167 14.91 5.74 -11.77
N VAL A 168 16.21 6.02 -11.65
CA VAL A 168 17.01 5.48 -10.55
C VAL A 168 16.79 6.44 -9.38
N PRO A 169 16.24 5.98 -8.25
CA PRO A 169 16.02 6.85 -7.09
C PRO A 169 17.37 7.32 -6.55
N GLU A 170 17.45 8.60 -6.19
CA GLU A 170 18.62 9.17 -5.52
C GLU A 170 18.73 8.55 -4.10
N GLU A 171 19.96 8.40 -3.60
CA GLU A 171 20.24 7.82 -2.27
C GLU A 171 19.74 8.70 -1.12
#